data_AF-A0A1S1HCY8-F1
#
_entry.id   AF-A0A1S1HCY8-F1
#
_cell.length_a   1.000
_cell.length_b   1.000
_cell.length_c   1.000
_cell.angle_alpha   90.00
_cell.angle_beta   90.00
_cell.angle_gamma   90.00
#
_symmetry.space_group_name_H-M   'P 1'
#
loop_
_entity.id
_entity.type
_entity.pdbx_description
1 polymer ?
#
loop_
_entity_poly.entity_id
_entity_poly.type
_entity_poly.pdbx_seq_one_letter_code
_entity_poly.pdbx_strand_id
1 'polypeptide(L)' 'MRTTLAIDDDVLMAAKAIAHQQRKSIGEVVSDLARRSLRRPRASGSRNGVPLLPVSDPQAIVTLEQVNALRDELP' A
#
# COMPACT_ATOMS: atom_id res chain seq x y z
N MET A 1 -9.23 -17.28 8.36
CA MET A 1 -8.73 -18.63 8.06
C MET A 1 -7.63 -18.97 9.05
N ARG A 2 -7.57 -20.20 9.57
CA ARG A 2 -6.47 -20.69 10.43
C ARG A 2 -5.54 -21.53 9.57
N THR A 3 -4.25 -21.21 9.58
CA THR A 3 -3.22 -21.89 8.80
C THR A 3 -1.96 -22.01 9.65
N THR A 4 -1.20 -23.09 9.48
CA THR A 4 0.10 -23.27 10.11
C THR A 4 1.19 -22.89 9.10
N LEU A 5 2.10 -22.01 9.50
CA LEU A 5 3.21 -21.51 8.69
C LEU A 5 4.50 -21.68 9.48
N ALA A 6 5.57 -22.13 8.83
CA ALA A 6 6.91 -22.03 9.38
C ALA A 6 7.43 -20.60 9.16
N ILE A 7 7.98 -19.98 10.19
CA ILE A 7 8.61 -18.65 10.14
C ILE A 7 9.89 -18.68 10.96
N ASP A 8 10.85 -17.83 10.59
CA ASP A 8 12.11 -17.70 11.32
C ASP A 8 11.90 -17.06 12.70
N ASP A 9 12.81 -17.36 13.63
CA ASP A 9 12.73 -16.91 15.02
C ASP A 9 12.78 -15.38 15.16
N ASP A 10 13.56 -14.71 14.32
CA ASP A 10 13.66 -13.24 14.30
C ASP A 10 12.33 -12.59 13.89
N VAL A 11 11.64 -13.15 12.90
CA VAL A 11 10.31 -12.73 12.46
C VAL A 11 9.29 -12.93 13.59
N LEU A 12 9.33 -14.08 14.28
CA LEU A 12 8.45 -14.35 15.42
C LEU A 12 8.67 -13.34 16.57
N MET A 13 9.94 -13.03 16.87
CA MET A 13 10.30 -12.06 17.90
C MET A 13 9.82 -10.65 17.56
N ALA A 14 10.03 -10.21 16.32
CA ALA A 14 9.53 -8.93 15.84
C ALA A 14 8.00 -8.85 15.91
N ALA A 15 7.30 -9.90 15.46
CA ALA A 15 5.84 -9.96 15.49
C ALA A 15 5.29 -9.89 16.92
N LYS A 16 5.93 -10.56 17.89
CA LYS A 16 5.57 -10.48 19.33
C LYS A 16 5.70 -9.06 19.88
N ALA A 17 6.80 -8.38 19.59
CA ALA A 17 7.04 -7.01 20.05
C ALA A 17 5.96 -6.05 19.51
N ILE A 18 5.67 -6.15 18.20
CA ILE A 18 4.66 -5.33 17.53
C ILE A 18 3.25 -5.64 18.08
N ALA A 19 2.92 -6.92 18.27
CA ALA A 19 1.64 -7.36 18.81
C ALA A 19 1.40 -6.81 20.23
N HIS A 20 2.43 -6.84 21.07
CA HIS A 20 2.38 -6.25 22.41
C HIS A 20 2.14 -4.74 22.37
N GLN A 21 2.90 -4.03 21.54
CA GLN A 21 2.77 -2.57 21.40
C GLN A 21 1.39 -2.14 20.87
N GLN A 22 0.83 -2.89 19.92
CA GLN A 22 -0.46 -2.57 19.28
C GLN A 22 -1.67 -3.20 19.97
N ARG A 23 -1.48 -3.99 21.03
CA ARG A 23 -2.52 -4.81 21.70
C ARG A 23 -3.32 -5.67 20.70
N LYS A 24 -2.63 -6.27 19.74
CA LYS A 24 -3.20 -7.20 18.74
C LYS A 24 -2.69 -8.60 18.96
N SER A 25 -3.35 -9.60 18.38
CA SER A 25 -2.80 -10.96 18.33
C SER A 25 -1.62 -11.05 17.36
N ILE A 26 -0.69 -11.99 17.61
CA ILE A 26 0.45 -12.25 16.69
C ILE A 26 -0.06 -12.60 15.28
N GLY A 27 -1.12 -13.40 15.19
CA GLY A 27 -1.72 -13.79 13.92
C GLY A 27 -2.27 -12.61 13.11
N GLU A 28 -2.89 -11.63 13.77
CA GLU A 28 -3.35 -10.39 13.13
C GLU A 28 -2.17 -9.55 12.62
N VAL A 29 -1.13 -9.39 13.43
CA VAL A 29 0.08 -8.64 13.03
C VAL A 29 0.75 -9.29 11.82
N VAL A 30 0.96 -10.61 11.83
CA VAL A 30 1.55 -11.33 10.70
C VAL A 30 0.67 -11.23 9.45
N SER A 31 -0.65 -11.35 9.60
CA SER A 31 -1.61 -11.19 8.50
C SER A 31 -1.59 -9.78 7.90
N ASP A 32 -1.53 -8.75 8.74
CA ASP A 32 -1.43 -7.35 8.31
C ASP A 32 -0.11 -7.09 7.57
N LEU A 33 1.02 -7.59 8.09
CA LEU A 33 2.34 -7.47 7.47
C LEU A 33 2.37 -8.18 6.10
N ALA A 34 1.87 -9.41 6.02
CA ALA A 34 1.76 -10.16 4.78
C ALA A 34 0.85 -9.44 3.76
N ARG A 35 -0.28 -8.87 4.19
CA ARG A 35 -1.16 -8.10 3.29
C ARG A 35 -0.46 -6.86 2.75
N ARG A 36 0.35 -6.18 3.56
CA ARG A 36 1.13 -5.01 3.14
C ARG A 36 2.22 -5.38 2.14
N SER A 37 2.92 -6.49 2.33
CA SER A 37 3.97 -6.94 1.39
C SER A 37 3.38 -7.42 0.06
N LEU A 38 2.22 -8.08 0.09
CA LEU A 38 1.51 -8.52 -1.12
C LEU A 38 0.88 -7.37 -1.90
N ARG A 39 0.67 -6.20 -1.28
CA ARG A 39 0.31 -4.97 -2.00
C ARG A 39 1.54 -4.46 -2.75
N ARG A 40 1.75 -5.00 -3.96
CA ARG A 40 2.67 -4.39 -4.91
C ARG A 40 2.14 -3.00 -5.26
N PRO A 41 2.88 -1.90 -5.03
CA PRO A 41 2.57 -0.64 -5.70
C PRO A 41 2.53 -0.97 -7.19
N ARG A 42 1.47 -0.55 -7.90
CA ARG A 42 1.51 -0.62 -9.37
C ARG A 42 2.78 0.11 -9.77
N ALA A 43 3.77 -0.63 -10.26
CA ALA A 43 4.95 -0.04 -10.83
C ALA A 43 4.43 0.83 -11.98
N SER A 44 4.46 2.14 -11.78
CA SER A 44 4.20 3.02 -12.89
C SER A 44 5.32 2.81 -13.89
N GLY A 45 4.95 2.68 -15.17
CA GLY A 45 5.96 2.61 -16.22
C GLY A 45 6.88 3.83 -16.16
N SER A 46 8.10 3.71 -16.67
CA SER A 46 8.92 4.89 -16.93
C SER A 46 8.77 5.29 -18.40
N ARG A 47 8.72 6.59 -18.68
CA ARG A 47 8.82 7.12 -20.06
C ARG A 47 9.98 8.10 -20.09
N ASN A 48 10.98 7.81 -20.92
CA ASN A 48 12.21 8.62 -21.04
C ASN A 48 12.93 8.84 -19.69
N GLY A 49 12.99 7.82 -18.83
CA GLY A 49 13.62 7.92 -17.51
C GLY A 49 12.80 8.62 -16.43
N VAL A 50 11.61 9.10 -16.75
CA VAL A 50 10.69 9.73 -15.78
C VAL A 50 9.64 8.70 -15.35
N PRO A 51 9.42 8.47 -14.03
CA PRO A 51 8.36 7.61 -13.56
C PRO A 51 7.00 8.23 -13.89
N LEU A 52 6.12 7.45 -14.52
CA LEU A 52 4.76 7.90 -14.80
C LEU A 52 3.95 7.91 -13.49
N LEU A 53 2.89 8.71 -13.44
CA LEU A 53 1.89 8.56 -12.38
C LEU A 53 0.91 7.45 -12.81
N PRO A 54 0.42 6.61 -11.87
CA PRO A 54 -0.60 5.62 -12.19
C PRO A 54 -1.87 6.33 -12.65
N VAL A 55 -2.31 6.04 -13.87
CA VAL A 55 -3.56 6.58 -14.41
C VAL A 55 -4.72 5.69 -13.94
N SER A 56 -5.65 6.27 -13.20
CA SER A 56 -6.83 5.55 -12.67
C SER A 56 -7.82 5.17 -13.78
N ASP A 57 -8.01 6.05 -14.76
CA ASP A 57 -8.85 5.83 -15.94
C ASP A 57 -8.14 6.34 -17.21
N PRO A 58 -7.64 5.45 -18.08
CA PRO A 58 -6.97 5.83 -19.33
C PRO A 58 -7.86 6.53 -20.35
N GLN A 59 -9.19 6.45 -20.21
CA GLN A 59 -10.16 7.04 -21.13
C GLN A 59 -10.77 8.35 -20.59
N ALA A 60 -10.41 8.75 -19.36
CA ALA A 60 -10.88 10.01 -18.80
C ALA A 60 -10.36 11.19 -19.63
N ILE A 61 -11.29 11.98 -20.17
CA ILE A 61 -10.98 13.23 -20.84
C ILE A 61 -10.87 14.31 -19.77
N VAL A 62 -9.65 14.79 -19.55
CA VAL A 62 -9.38 15.88 -18.60
C VAL A 62 -9.48 17.21 -19.34
N THR A 63 -10.41 18.07 -18.91
CA THR A 63 -10.60 19.41 -19.48
C THR A 63 -9.93 20.50 -18.64
N LEU A 64 -9.66 21.65 -19.25
CA LEU A 64 -9.07 22.80 -18.54
C LEU A 64 -9.98 23.32 -17.43
N GLU A 65 -11.30 23.26 -17.64
CA GLU A 65 -12.31 23.65 -16.65
C GLU A 65 -12.21 22.81 -15.39
N GLN A 66 -12.12 21.49 -15.52
CA GLN A 66 -11.94 20.56 -14.39
C GLN A 66 -10.66 20.84 -13.62
N VAL A 67 -9.56 21.15 -14.33
CA VAL A 67 -8.27 21.47 -13.71
C VAL A 67 -8.37 22.77 -12.89
N ASN A 68 -9.01 23.80 -13.43
CA ASN A 68 -9.15 25.07 -12.73
C ASN A 68 -10.07 24.96 -11.51
N ALA A 69 -11.19 24.23 -11.62
CA ALA A 69 -12.08 23.98 -10.49
C ALA A 69 -11.32 23.35 -9.30
N LEU A 70 -10.50 22.33 -9.54
CA LEU A 70 -9.71 21.68 -8.49
C LEU A 70 -8.60 22.58 -7.90
N ARG A 71 -8.03 23.48 -8.71
CA ARG A 71 -7.02 24.44 -8.23
C ARG A 71 -7.63 25.48 -7.30
N ASP A 72 -8.84 25.92 -7.63
CA ASP A 72 -9.57 26.95 -6.88
C ASP A 72 -10.20 26.38 -5.59
N GLU A 73 -10.39 25.07 -5.51
CA GLU A 73 -10.97 24.35 -4.36
C GLU A 73 -9.96 24.10 -3.22
N LEU A 74 -8.66 24.23 -3.46
CA LEU A 74 -7.60 24.11 -2.45
C LEU A 74 -7.25 25.48 -1.85
N PRO A 75 -7.34 25.69 -0.52
CA PRO A 75 -6.86 26.90 0.15
C PRO A 75 -5.33 27.02 0.15
#